data_AF-A0AAV9F6B0-F1
#
_entry.id   AF-A0AAV9F6B0-F1
#
_cell.length_a   1.000
_cell.length_b   1.000
_cell.length_c   1.000
_cell.angle_alpha   90.00
_cell.angle_beta   90.00
_cell.angle_gamma   90.00
#
_symmetry.space_group_name_H-M   'P 1'
#
loop_
_entity.id
_entity.type
_entity.pdbx_description
1 polymer ?
#
loop_
_entity_poly.entity_id
_entity_poly.type
_entity_poly.pdbx_seq_one_letter_code
_entity_poly.pdbx_strand_id
1 'polypeptide(L)'
;MEPAVGILNISSQAFVKVCVICNQMHGSFTQCFKCSTYYHAMCASKAGYRMELRCLEKNGKQITKMVSYCSYHWYDSTFQVY
;
A
#
# COMPACT_ATOMS: atom_id res chain seq x y z
N MET A 1 -11.66 15.73 -1.57
CA MET A 1 -10.20 15.46 -1.49
C MET A 1 -9.54 16.11 -2.69
N GLU A 2 -9.29 17.41 -2.65
CA GLU A 2 -8.60 18.12 -3.73
C GLU A 2 -7.94 19.40 -3.19
N PRO A 3 -6.74 19.78 -3.70
CA PRO A 3 -5.90 19.04 -4.64
C PRO A 3 -5.11 17.89 -3.97
N ALA A 4 -4.47 17.04 -4.78
CA ALA A 4 -3.46 16.10 -4.28
C ALA A 4 -2.19 16.85 -3.87
N VAL A 5 -1.76 16.69 -2.63
CA VAL A 5 -0.57 17.35 -2.06
C VAL A 5 0.54 16.33 -1.78
N GLY A 6 1.78 16.81 -1.66
CA GLY A 6 2.92 15.97 -1.25
C GLY A 6 3.51 15.07 -2.34
N ILE A 7 3.11 15.22 -3.61
CA ILE A 7 3.61 14.39 -4.72
C ILE A 7 5.13 14.49 -4.92
N LEU A 8 5.70 15.66 -4.67
CA LEU A 8 7.15 15.90 -4.76
C LEU A 8 7.92 15.38 -3.53
N ASN A 9 7.22 15.07 -2.43
CA ASN A 9 7.81 14.55 -1.19
C ASN A 9 7.89 13.02 -1.16
N ILE A 10 7.46 12.34 -2.23
CA ILE A 10 7.52 10.88 -2.34
C ILE A 10 8.99 10.47 -2.47
N SER A 11 9.43 9.53 -1.62
CA SER A 11 10.79 8.99 -1.68
C SER A 11 11.12 8.42 -3.06
N SER A 12 12.32 8.70 -3.58
CA SER A 12 12.82 8.13 -4.84
C SER A 12 12.80 6.60 -4.86
N GLN A 13 12.93 5.97 -3.68
CA GLN A 13 12.85 4.51 -3.53
C GLN A 13 11.48 3.94 -3.94
N ALA A 14 10.43 4.77 -3.90
CA ALA A 14 9.08 4.39 -4.32
C ALA A 14 8.90 4.35 -5.84
N PHE A 15 9.93 4.65 -6.64
CA PHE A 15 9.87 4.66 -8.12
C PHE A 15 10.82 3.65 -8.79
N VAL A 16 11.68 2.98 -8.03
CA VAL A 16 12.78 2.12 -8.55
C VAL A 16 12.52 0.63 -8.28
N LYS A 17 11.25 0.22 -8.30
CA LYS A 17 10.82 -1.18 -8.11
C LYS A 17 10.10 -1.67 -9.38
N VAL A 18 9.81 -2.96 -9.44
CA VAL A 18 9.04 -3.56 -10.55
C VAL A 18 7.70 -4.00 -10.01
N CYS A 19 6.61 -3.59 -10.67
CA CYS A 19 5.27 -4.05 -10.29
C CYS A 19 5.11 -5.51 -10.70
N VAL A 20 4.81 -6.40 -9.74
CA VAL A 20 4.61 -7.83 -10.02
C VAL A 20 3.37 -8.14 -10.87
N ILE A 21 2.49 -7.17 -11.11
CA ILE A 21 1.24 -7.34 -11.86
C ILE A 21 1.42 -6.95 -13.32
N CYS A 22 1.98 -5.77 -13.62
CA CYS A 22 2.17 -5.30 -14.99
C CYS A 22 3.60 -5.47 -15.53
N ASN A 23 4.54 -5.86 -14.67
CA ASN A 23 5.95 -6.08 -15.01
C ASN A 23 6.66 -4.83 -15.59
N GLN A 24 6.28 -3.64 -15.11
CA GLN A 24 6.86 -2.35 -15.53
C GLN A 24 7.44 -1.57 -14.34
N MET A 25 8.40 -0.67 -14.64
CA MET A 25 9.00 0.28 -13.71
C MET A 25 8.51 1.72 -14.03
N HIS A 26 7.32 2.11 -13.56
CA HIS A 26 6.78 3.47 -13.77
C HIS A 26 5.93 3.95 -12.60
N GLY A 27 5.84 5.25 -12.36
CA GLY A 27 5.02 5.78 -11.26
C GLY A 27 5.44 5.25 -9.88
N SER A 28 4.61 5.50 -8.87
CA SER A 28 4.90 5.10 -7.48
C SER A 28 4.40 3.69 -7.17
N PHE A 29 5.22 2.91 -6.47
CA PHE A 29 4.91 1.57 -5.99
C PHE A 29 4.41 1.58 -4.55
N THR A 30 3.46 0.70 -4.28
CA THR A 30 3.07 0.27 -2.94
C THR A 30 3.69 -1.09 -2.64
N GLN A 31 4.01 -1.33 -1.38
CA GLN A 31 4.54 -2.59 -0.89
C GLN A 31 3.45 -3.37 -0.12
N CYS A 32 3.47 -4.70 -0.22
CA CYS A 32 2.73 -5.56 0.68
C CYS A 32 3.15 -5.30 2.14
N PHE A 33 2.17 -5.21 3.04
CA PHE A 33 2.44 -4.94 4.45
C PHE A 33 3.25 -6.05 5.14
N LYS A 34 3.26 -7.28 4.60
CA LYS A 34 3.89 -8.46 5.20
C LYS A 34 5.20 -8.90 4.51
N CYS A 35 5.47 -8.44 3.29
CA CYS A 35 6.64 -8.89 2.52
C CYS A 35 7.13 -7.83 1.54
N SER A 36 8.23 -8.12 0.84
CA SER A 36 8.85 -7.23 -0.16
C SER A 36 8.24 -7.34 -1.56
N THR A 37 6.95 -7.67 -1.68
CA THR A 37 6.23 -7.65 -2.96
C THR A 37 5.77 -6.23 -3.28
N TYR A 38 6.12 -5.72 -4.46
CA TYR A 38 5.81 -4.36 -4.91
C TYR A 38 4.82 -4.34 -6.07
N TYR A 39 3.91 -3.37 -6.09
CA TYR A 39 2.91 -3.18 -7.13
C TYR A 39 2.37 -1.76 -7.14
N HIS A 40 1.87 -1.28 -8.28
CA HIS A 40 1.16 0.00 -8.30
C HIS A 40 -0.16 -0.13 -7.54
N ALA A 41 -0.59 0.95 -6.87
CA ALA A 41 -1.87 0.99 -6.17
C ALA A 41 -3.05 0.64 -7.11
N MET A 42 -3.05 1.20 -8.33
CA MET A 42 -4.07 0.88 -9.33
C MET A 42 -4.00 -0.56 -9.84
N CYS A 43 -2.81 -1.13 -10.03
CA CYS A 43 -2.66 -2.52 -10.47
C CYS A 43 -3.22 -3.48 -9.42
N ALA A 44 -2.87 -3.27 -8.14
CA ALA A 44 -3.36 -4.08 -7.04
C ALA A 44 -4.88 -3.96 -6.87
N SER A 45 -5.44 -2.76 -6.95
CA SER A 45 -6.89 -2.55 -6.90
C SER A 45 -7.61 -3.31 -8.03
N LYS A 46 -7.13 -3.21 -9.28
CA LYS A 46 -7.72 -3.93 -10.43
C LYS A 46 -7.56 -5.45 -10.33
N ALA A 47 -6.49 -5.93 -9.72
CA ALA A 47 -6.24 -7.36 -9.52
C ALA A 47 -6.97 -7.94 -8.29
N GLY A 48 -7.75 -7.14 -7.57
CA GLY A 48 -8.50 -7.58 -6.39
C GLY A 48 -7.63 -7.83 -5.15
N TYR A 49 -6.45 -7.22 -5.07
CA TYR A 49 -5.62 -7.30 -3.86
C TYR A 49 -6.31 -6.58 -2.70
N ARG A 50 -6.20 -7.15 -1.50
CA ARG A 50 -6.80 -6.57 -0.30
C ARG A 50 -6.10 -5.26 0.05
N MET A 51 -6.89 -4.20 0.19
CA MET A 51 -6.46 -2.87 0.60
C MET A 51 -7.36 -2.41 1.74
N GLU A 52 -6.77 -1.96 2.85
CA GLU A 52 -7.49 -1.59 4.06
C GLU A 52 -7.08 -0.22 4.54
N LEU A 53 -8.07 0.59 4.91
CA LEU A 53 -7.84 1.78 5.71
C LEU A 53 -7.90 1.40 7.19
N ARG A 54 -6.79 1.52 7.89
CA ARG A 54 -6.71 1.28 9.34
C ARG A 54 -6.73 2.60 10.09
N CYS A 55 -7.64 2.73 11.04
CA CYS A 55 -7.67 3.83 11.99
C CYS A 55 -6.89 3.41 13.24
N LEU A 56 -5.88 4.17 13.60
CA LEU A 56 -5.02 3.95 14.74
C LEU A 56 -5.07 5.20 15.62
N GLU A 57 -4.96 5.06 16.93
CA GLU A 57 -4.73 6.21 17.80
C GLU A 57 -3.25 6.27 18.17
N LYS A 58 -2.64 7.44 18.01
CA LYS A 58 -1.27 7.69 18.45
C LYS A 58 -1.21 9.07 19.10
N ASN A 59 -0.79 9.11 20.36
CA ASN A 59 -0.70 10.34 21.16
C ASN A 59 -2.02 11.12 21.21
N GLY A 60 -3.16 10.42 21.38
CA GLY A 60 -4.50 11.01 21.41
C GLY A 60 -4.99 11.58 20.07
N LYS A 61 -4.24 11.39 18.98
CA LYS A 61 -4.66 11.76 17.61
C LYS A 61 -4.99 10.51 16.81
N GLN A 62 -6.14 10.54 16.14
CA GLN A 62 -6.50 9.51 15.18
C GLN A 62 -5.62 9.65 13.92
N ILE A 63 -4.95 8.57 13.56
CA ILE A 63 -4.13 8.45 12.36
C ILE A 63 -4.77 7.38 11.48
N THR A 64 -4.98 7.71 10.21
CA THR A 64 -5.39 6.74 9.21
C THR A 64 -4.17 6.24 8.44
N LYS A 65 -4.06 4.93 8.28
CA LYS A 65 -2.99 4.29 7.51
C LYS A 65 -3.61 3.36 6.48
N MET A 66 -3.27 3.57 5.22
CA MET A 66 -3.59 2.61 4.16
C MET A 66 -2.57 1.45 4.21
N VAL A 67 -3.06 0.22 4.27
CA VAL A 67 -2.25 -0.99 4.12
C VAL A 67 -2.76 -1.83 2.96
N SER A 68 -1.87 -2.60 2.33
CA SER A 68 -2.24 -3.49 1.25
C SER A 68 -1.52 -4.83 1.37
N TYR A 69 -2.12 -5.89 0.84
CA TYR A 69 -1.61 -7.25 0.88
C TYR A 69 -1.48 -7.80 -0.52
N CYS A 70 -0.36 -8.50 -0.81
CA CYS A 70 -0.28 -9.28 -2.04
C CYS A 70 -1.23 -10.49 -1.97
N SER A 71 -1.45 -11.13 -3.12
CA SER A 71 -2.29 -12.34 -3.23
C SER A 71 -1.89 -13.46 -2.27
N TYR A 72 -0.62 -13.55 -1.86
CA TYR A 72 -0.16 -14.56 -0.90
C TYR A 72 -0.49 -14.23 0.56
N HIS A 73 -0.74 -12.96 0.90
CA HIS A 73 -0.97 -12.51 2.28
C HIS A 73 -2.41 -11.99 2.53
N TRP A 74 -3.34 -12.21 1.59
CA TRP A 74 -4.72 -11.69 1.68
C TRP A 74 -5.55 -12.24 2.87
N TYR A 75 -5.17 -13.41 3.39
CA TYR A 75 -5.83 -14.11 4.51
C TYR A 75 -5.20 -13.84 5.89
N ASP A 76 -4.03 -13.21 5.96
CA ASP A 76 -3.24 -13.08 7.20
C ASP A 76 -3.68 -11.89 8.09
N SER A 77 -4.65 -11.09 7.63
CA SER A 77 -5.09 -9.86 8.30
C SER A 77 -6.04 -10.05 9.49
N THR A 78 -6.37 -11.29 9.89
CA THR A 78 -7.33 -11.59 10.96
C THR A 78 -6.75 -11.76 12.37
N PHE A 79 -5.43 -11.70 12.57
CA PHE A 79 -4.81 -11.90 13.90
C PHE A 79 -4.23 -10.62 14.51
N GLN A 80 -5.05 -9.58 14.72
CA GLN A 80 -4.74 -8.49 15.66
C GLN A 80 -5.93 -8.12 16.56
N VAL A 81 -6.70 -9.12 17.01
CA VAL A 81 -7.67 -8.94 18.11
C VAL A 81 -7.75 -10.21 18.96
N TYR A 82 -6.67 -10.58 19.65
CA TYR A 82 -6.68 -11.37 20.90
C TYR A 82 -5.43 -11.03 21.71
#